data_AF-A0A1J1GNU2-F1
#
_entry.id   AF-A0A1J1GNU2-F1
#
_cell.length_a   1.000
_cell.length_b   1.000
_cell.length_c   1.000
_cell.angle_alpha   90.00
_cell.angle_beta   90.00
_cell.angle_gamma   90.00
#
_symmetry.space_group_name_H-M   'P 1'
#
loop_
_entity.id
_entity.type
_entity.pdbx_description
1 polymer ?
#
loop_
_entity_poly.entity_id
_entity_poly.type
_entity_poly.pdbx_seq_one_letter_code
_entity_poly.pdbx_strand_id
1 'polypeptide(L)'
;MKNFKISYFFNWFFFLSLSLTLLFNDNLFSNITEGTLQKTHQKLLEKTKRNLAEGTYSSKISRVIAKSSNSTDIRERVNSICECLYMAYKDTANWFSHYEYNDPESKFKNSIIIGDQIERRLSWEGFKLSYKLIRDEIIRTKERNDLVASVEKTKSEFTHMMSIFQMENDLTKDLLNNMIGKPYDVLETLINDEEKIVKKIKEELQKRNLNLPPNHIHRMALRISRRAHDIGYEEGILDKYIPEPQDCYLEEFKN
;
A
#
# COMPACT_ATOMS: atom_id res chain seq x y z
N MET A 1 -28.35 2.66 -62.92
CA MET A 1 -27.33 2.00 -62.05
C MET A 1 -26.13 2.90 -61.65
N LYS A 2 -26.20 4.25 -61.70
CA LYS A 2 -25.10 5.13 -61.22
C LYS A 2 -25.25 5.58 -59.76
N ASN A 3 -26.49 5.75 -59.27
CA ASN A 3 -26.74 6.27 -57.92
C ASN A 3 -26.42 5.29 -56.78
N PHE A 4 -26.41 3.97 -57.04
CA PHE A 4 -26.07 2.97 -56.04
C PHE A 4 -24.59 3.01 -55.64
N LYS A 5 -23.67 3.29 -56.58
CA LYS A 5 -22.22 3.34 -56.28
C LYS A 5 -21.83 4.54 -55.42
N ILE A 6 -22.53 5.66 -55.59
CA ILE A 6 -22.29 6.90 -54.83
C ILE A 6 -22.75 6.72 -53.38
N SER A 7 -23.92 6.11 -53.15
CA SER A 7 -24.43 5.83 -51.81
C SER A 7 -23.52 4.87 -51.02
N TYR A 8 -23.02 3.81 -51.68
CA TYR A 8 -22.05 2.90 -51.05
C TYR A 8 -20.73 3.58 -50.68
N PHE A 9 -20.24 4.50 -51.54
CA PHE A 9 -19.04 5.26 -51.25
C PHE A 9 -19.22 6.16 -50.03
N PHE A 10 -20.33 6.90 -49.94
CA PHE A 10 -20.61 7.76 -48.78
C PHE A 10 -20.82 6.97 -47.49
N ASN A 11 -21.51 5.83 -47.54
CA ASN A 11 -21.66 4.98 -46.38
C ASN A 11 -20.30 4.43 -45.92
N TRP A 12 -19.48 3.92 -46.84
CA TRP A 12 -18.16 3.40 -46.48
C TRP A 12 -17.24 4.49 -45.91
N PHE A 13 -17.23 5.67 -46.53
CA PHE A 13 -16.47 6.82 -46.04
C PHE A 13 -16.97 7.28 -44.66
N PHE A 14 -18.28 7.28 -44.43
CA PHE A 14 -18.86 7.61 -43.13
C PHE A 14 -18.45 6.60 -42.06
N PHE A 15 -18.51 5.29 -42.34
CA PHE A 15 -18.06 4.28 -41.38
C PHE A 15 -16.57 4.37 -41.10
N LEU A 16 -15.73 4.61 -42.12
CA LEU A 16 -14.29 4.72 -41.92
C LEU A 16 -13.92 5.95 -41.08
N SER A 17 -14.54 7.10 -41.38
CA SER A 17 -14.33 8.36 -40.65
C SER A 17 -14.87 8.29 -39.22
N LEU A 18 -16.02 7.65 -38.99
CA LEU A 18 -16.55 7.43 -37.65
C LEU A 18 -15.64 6.51 -36.82
N SER A 19 -15.12 5.45 -37.44
CA SER A 19 -14.18 4.51 -36.79
C SER A 19 -12.88 5.21 -36.40
N LEU A 20 -12.31 6.00 -37.31
CA LEU A 20 -11.13 6.82 -37.05
C LEU A 20 -11.40 7.85 -35.95
N THR A 21 -12.56 8.51 -35.97
CA THR A 21 -12.93 9.47 -34.92
C THR A 21 -13.07 8.79 -33.57
N LEU A 22 -13.64 7.58 -33.50
CA LEU A 22 -13.73 6.82 -32.25
C LEU A 22 -12.36 6.33 -31.74
N LEU A 23 -11.44 5.98 -32.65
CA LEU A 23 -10.09 5.51 -32.31
C LEU A 23 -9.15 6.64 -31.87
N PHE A 24 -9.32 7.86 -32.40
CA PHE A 24 -8.41 8.98 -32.18
C PHE A 24 -8.99 10.12 -31.34
N ASN A 25 -10.22 9.98 -30.83
CA ASN A 25 -10.83 10.95 -29.93
C ASN A 25 -10.72 10.46 -28.49
N ASP A 26 -9.55 10.63 -27.90
CA ASP A 26 -9.26 10.33 -26.49
C ASP A 26 -10.24 11.05 -25.52
N ASN A 27 -10.88 12.13 -25.96
CA ASN A 27 -11.86 12.90 -25.17
C ASN A 27 -13.24 12.24 -25.04
N LEU A 28 -13.60 11.28 -25.89
CA LEU A 28 -14.89 10.59 -25.80
C LEU A 28 -14.92 9.58 -24.65
N PHE A 29 -13.77 8.98 -24.32
CA PHE A 29 -13.65 8.01 -23.24
C PHE A 29 -13.11 8.61 -21.94
N SER A 30 -12.33 9.70 -21.99
CA SER A 30 -11.82 10.38 -20.78
C SER A 30 -12.95 10.93 -19.88
N ASN A 31 -13.99 11.50 -20.49
CA ASN A 31 -15.13 12.05 -19.75
C ASN A 31 -16.07 10.98 -19.18
N ILE A 32 -16.14 9.80 -19.82
CA ILE A 32 -16.98 8.69 -19.34
C ILE A 32 -16.32 8.03 -18.14
N THR A 33 -14.99 7.88 -18.13
CA THR A 33 -14.26 7.33 -16.99
C THR A 33 -14.21 8.28 -15.81
N GLU A 34 -13.99 9.59 -16.00
CA GLU A 34 -13.97 10.56 -14.90
C GLU A 34 -15.33 10.67 -14.19
N GLY A 35 -16.43 10.81 -14.93
CA GLY A 35 -17.77 10.97 -14.33
C GLY A 35 -18.31 9.70 -13.65
N THR A 36 -17.95 8.52 -14.13
CA THR A 36 -18.30 7.25 -13.46
C THR A 36 -17.37 6.92 -12.29
N LEU A 37 -16.06 7.21 -12.37
CA LEU A 37 -15.18 7.17 -11.20
C LEU A 37 -15.76 8.07 -10.10
N GLN A 38 -16.06 9.33 -10.41
CA GLN A 38 -16.49 10.32 -9.42
C GLN A 38 -17.81 9.94 -8.72
N LYS A 39 -18.77 9.34 -9.45
CA LYS A 39 -20.01 8.79 -8.85
C LYS A 39 -19.79 7.54 -8.02
N THR A 40 -18.85 6.68 -8.43
CA THR A 40 -18.44 5.50 -7.65
C THR A 40 -17.71 5.95 -6.37
N HIS A 41 -16.90 7.01 -6.46
CA HIS A 41 -16.21 7.64 -5.35
C HIS A 41 -17.16 8.33 -4.38
N GLN A 42 -18.19 9.05 -4.84
CA GLN A 42 -19.21 9.59 -3.94
C GLN A 42 -19.94 8.49 -3.18
N LYS A 43 -20.26 7.37 -3.85
CA LYS A 43 -20.82 6.19 -3.17
C LYS A 43 -19.83 5.57 -2.18
N LEU A 44 -18.54 5.51 -2.49
CA LEU A 44 -17.49 4.99 -1.61
C LEU A 44 -17.25 5.93 -0.40
N LEU A 45 -17.36 7.24 -0.61
CA LEU A 45 -17.23 8.28 0.41
C LEU A 45 -18.45 8.35 1.34
N GLU A 46 -19.65 8.16 0.80
CA GLU A 46 -20.87 7.99 1.60
C GLU A 46 -20.89 6.65 2.34
N LYS A 47 -20.38 5.58 1.72
CA LYS A 47 -20.22 4.28 2.37
C LYS A 47 -19.15 4.33 3.47
N THR A 48 -18.07 5.09 3.31
CA THR A 48 -17.07 5.32 4.37
C THR A 48 -17.59 6.21 5.49
N LYS A 49 -18.41 7.23 5.20
CA LYS A 49 -19.13 8.00 6.24
C LYS A 49 -20.10 7.14 7.06
N ARG A 50 -20.80 6.18 6.43
CA ARG A 50 -21.63 5.19 7.13
C ARG A 50 -20.81 4.15 7.90
N ASN A 51 -19.69 3.68 7.34
CA ASN A 51 -18.82 2.68 7.98
C ASN A 51 -17.99 3.24 9.16
N LEU A 52 -17.77 4.56 9.24
CA LEU A 52 -17.18 5.21 10.41
C LEU A 52 -18.04 5.04 11.68
N ALA A 53 -19.36 4.87 11.53
CA ALA A 53 -20.26 4.53 12.63
C ALA A 53 -20.26 3.02 12.98
N GLU A 54 -19.70 2.16 12.11
CA GLU A 54 -19.67 0.70 12.24
C GLU A 54 -18.24 0.13 12.45
N GLY A 55 -17.25 1.01 12.69
CA GLY A 55 -15.80 0.75 12.69
C GLY A 55 -15.23 -0.25 13.71
N THR A 56 -16.04 -1.16 14.24
CA THR A 56 -15.63 -2.25 15.15
C THR A 56 -15.66 -3.65 14.49
N TYR A 57 -15.85 -3.75 13.18
CA TYR A 57 -16.13 -5.06 12.54
C TYR A 57 -14.90 -5.98 12.31
N SER A 58 -13.66 -5.52 12.48
CA SER A 58 -12.48 -6.34 12.14
C SER A 58 -11.97 -7.23 13.29
N SER A 59 -11.74 -6.70 14.49
CA SER A 59 -10.94 -7.43 15.50
C SER A 59 -11.61 -8.66 16.13
N LYS A 60 -12.95 -8.75 16.16
CA LYS A 60 -13.65 -9.88 16.81
C LYS A 60 -13.65 -11.15 15.94
N ILE A 61 -13.85 -11.01 14.64
CA ILE A 61 -13.91 -12.16 13.72
C ILE A 61 -12.52 -12.74 13.52
N SER A 62 -11.50 -11.89 13.32
CA SER A 62 -10.12 -12.34 13.18
C SER A 62 -9.57 -13.01 14.45
N ARG A 63 -9.95 -12.54 15.65
CA ARG A 63 -9.61 -13.25 16.91
C ARG A 63 -10.23 -14.64 17.01
N VAL A 64 -11.40 -14.87 16.43
CA VAL A 64 -12.01 -16.21 16.38
C VAL A 64 -11.24 -17.10 15.42
N ILE A 65 -10.85 -16.57 14.25
CA ILE A 65 -10.04 -17.29 13.26
C ILE A 65 -8.68 -17.66 13.86
N ALA A 66 -7.95 -16.71 14.45
CA ALA A 66 -6.63 -16.94 15.04
C ALA A 66 -6.63 -17.96 16.20
N LYS A 67 -7.69 -18.01 17.01
CA LYS A 67 -7.84 -19.01 18.07
C LYS A 67 -8.16 -20.42 17.55
N SER A 68 -8.68 -20.51 16.32
CA SER A 68 -9.08 -21.77 15.68
C SER A 68 -8.08 -22.30 14.65
N SER A 69 -7.21 -21.43 14.13
CA SER A 69 -6.21 -21.74 13.11
C SER A 69 -4.93 -22.29 13.71
N ASN A 70 -4.24 -23.18 12.98
CA ASN A 70 -2.92 -23.64 13.38
C ASN A 70 -1.89 -22.50 13.22
N SER A 71 -0.83 -22.53 14.02
CA SER A 71 0.27 -21.55 13.97
C SER A 71 0.94 -21.44 12.60
N THR A 72 0.94 -22.51 11.81
CA THR A 72 1.42 -22.51 10.41
C THR A 72 0.52 -21.67 9.50
N ASP A 73 -0.80 -21.79 9.64
CA ASP A 73 -1.76 -21.05 8.79
C ASP A 73 -1.68 -19.54 9.08
N ILE A 74 -1.55 -19.17 10.36
CA ILE A 74 -1.37 -17.76 10.75
C ILE A 74 -0.06 -17.21 10.19
N ARG A 75 1.02 -17.99 10.25
CA ARG A 75 2.34 -17.62 9.72
C ARG A 75 2.31 -17.37 8.21
N GLU A 76 1.70 -18.27 7.45
CA GLU A 76 1.54 -18.09 6.00
C GLU A 76 0.69 -16.85 5.70
N ARG A 77 -0.41 -16.68 6.43
CA ARG A 77 -1.33 -15.55 6.28
C ARG A 77 -0.65 -14.19 6.52
N VAL A 78 0.08 -14.01 7.64
CA VAL A 78 0.77 -12.74 7.92
C VAL A 78 1.90 -12.47 6.94
N ASN A 79 2.59 -13.50 6.47
CA ASN A 79 3.61 -13.38 5.43
C ASN A 79 3.01 -12.91 4.10
N SER A 80 1.88 -13.48 3.69
CA SER A 80 1.16 -13.08 2.48
C SER A 80 0.62 -11.65 2.56
N ILE A 81 0.11 -11.23 3.72
CA ILE A 81 -0.30 -9.83 3.93
C ILE A 81 0.90 -8.90 3.75
N CYS A 82 2.03 -9.19 4.40
CA CYS A 82 3.25 -8.38 4.25
C CYS A 82 3.69 -8.28 2.77
N GLU A 83 3.67 -9.41 2.04
CA GLU A 83 3.99 -9.42 0.61
C GLU A 83 3.00 -8.59 -0.22
N CYS A 84 1.70 -8.68 0.05
CA CYS A 84 0.71 -7.83 -0.63
C CYS A 84 1.02 -6.35 -0.45
N LEU A 85 1.29 -5.93 0.80
CA LEU A 85 1.58 -4.54 1.13
C LEU A 85 2.92 -4.07 0.53
N TYR A 86 3.93 -4.94 0.46
CA TYR A 86 5.19 -4.63 -0.19
C TYR A 86 5.06 -4.57 -1.72
N MET A 87 4.30 -5.47 -2.33
CA MET A 87 4.03 -5.42 -3.78
C MET A 87 3.19 -4.21 -4.17
N ALA A 88 2.23 -3.81 -3.33
CA ALA A 88 1.50 -2.56 -3.50
C ALA A 88 2.46 -1.35 -3.45
N TYR A 89 3.37 -1.34 -2.49
CA TYR A 89 4.42 -0.32 -2.43
C TYR A 89 5.27 -0.29 -3.70
N LYS A 90 5.73 -1.46 -4.18
CA LYS A 90 6.52 -1.54 -5.42
C LYS A 90 5.75 -1.04 -6.64
N ASP A 91 4.46 -1.33 -6.74
CA ASP A 91 3.59 -0.79 -7.78
C ASP A 91 3.52 0.74 -7.70
N THR A 92 3.36 1.29 -6.49
CA THR A 92 3.36 2.75 -6.29
C THR A 92 4.71 3.37 -6.66
N ALA A 93 5.82 2.81 -6.19
CA ALA A 93 7.18 3.30 -6.48
C ALA A 93 7.49 3.29 -7.98
N ASN A 94 7.15 2.21 -8.68
CA ASN A 94 7.31 2.14 -10.14
C ASN A 94 6.39 3.13 -10.87
N TRP A 95 5.15 3.30 -10.40
CA TRP A 95 4.25 4.30 -10.99
C TRP A 95 4.86 5.71 -10.87
N PHE A 96 5.50 6.04 -9.75
CA PHE A 96 6.22 7.31 -9.60
C PHE A 96 7.42 7.43 -10.55
N SER A 97 8.22 6.37 -10.71
CA SER A 97 9.45 6.42 -11.51
C SER A 97 9.23 6.60 -13.01
N HIS A 98 8.02 6.36 -13.54
CA HIS A 98 7.71 6.38 -14.98
C HIS A 98 6.99 7.65 -15.47
N TYR A 99 6.59 8.57 -14.58
CA TYR A 99 5.84 9.76 -14.98
C TYR A 99 6.71 11.01 -15.04
N GLU A 100 6.92 11.54 -16.25
CA GLU A 100 7.53 12.85 -16.48
C GLU A 100 6.62 14.00 -15.99
N TYR A 101 7.20 14.90 -15.18
CA TYR A 101 6.93 16.35 -14.97
C TYR A 101 5.53 16.90 -14.56
N ASN A 102 5.51 17.66 -13.45
CA ASN A 102 5.07 19.08 -13.33
C ASN A 102 4.95 19.54 -11.87
N ASP A 103 4.73 18.62 -10.92
CA ASP A 103 4.81 18.90 -9.48
C ASP A 103 5.12 17.59 -8.71
N PRO A 104 6.37 17.37 -8.28
CA PRO A 104 6.76 16.19 -7.50
C PRO A 104 6.00 16.09 -6.18
N GLU A 105 5.66 17.22 -5.55
CA GLU A 105 5.10 17.26 -4.19
C GLU A 105 3.67 16.71 -4.13
N SER A 106 2.87 16.95 -5.17
CA SER A 106 1.48 16.48 -5.25
C SER A 106 1.35 14.95 -5.38
N LYS A 107 2.34 14.28 -5.99
CA LYS A 107 2.28 12.85 -6.28
C LYS A 107 2.66 12.00 -5.07
N PHE A 108 3.72 12.36 -4.35
CA PHE A 108 4.13 11.63 -3.14
C PHE A 108 3.07 11.65 -2.04
N LYS A 109 2.15 12.63 -2.09
CA LYS A 109 1.03 12.79 -1.17
C LYS A 109 -0.30 12.21 -1.67
N ASN A 110 -0.37 11.61 -2.87
CA ASN A 110 -1.64 11.13 -3.41
C ASN A 110 -2.13 9.84 -2.71
N SER A 111 -2.75 10.03 -1.55
CA SER A 111 -3.33 8.98 -0.70
C SER A 111 -4.29 8.07 -1.45
N ILE A 112 -5.00 8.60 -2.47
CA ILE A 112 -6.01 7.85 -3.21
C ILE A 112 -5.33 6.76 -4.05
N ILE A 113 -4.33 7.14 -4.85
CA ILE A 113 -3.62 6.17 -5.70
C ILE A 113 -2.92 5.11 -4.85
N ILE A 114 -2.25 5.53 -3.77
CA ILE A 114 -1.58 4.60 -2.84
C ILE A 114 -2.60 3.62 -2.24
N GLY A 115 -3.74 4.13 -1.76
CA GLY A 115 -4.82 3.33 -1.20
C GLY A 115 -5.37 2.32 -2.21
N ASP A 116 -5.63 2.75 -3.45
CA ASP A 116 -6.13 1.89 -4.52
C ASP A 116 -5.15 0.76 -4.87
N GLN A 117 -3.84 1.02 -4.88
CA GLN A 117 -2.83 -0.03 -5.11
C GLN A 117 -2.81 -1.06 -3.97
N ILE A 118 -2.90 -0.59 -2.72
CA ILE A 118 -2.95 -1.46 -1.53
C ILE A 118 -4.19 -2.34 -1.56
N GLU A 119 -5.37 -1.74 -1.72
CA GLU A 119 -6.65 -2.45 -1.79
C GLU A 119 -6.70 -3.46 -2.93
N ARG A 120 -6.18 -3.08 -4.11
CA ARG A 120 -6.10 -3.99 -5.26
C ARG A 120 -5.27 -5.23 -4.94
N ARG A 121 -4.06 -5.06 -4.37
CA ARG A 121 -3.18 -6.19 -4.04
C ARG A 121 -3.77 -7.08 -2.96
N LEU A 122 -4.33 -6.49 -1.90
CA LEU A 122 -4.97 -7.24 -0.82
C LEU A 122 -6.21 -8.00 -1.29
N SER A 123 -7.08 -7.35 -2.08
CA SER A 123 -8.31 -7.97 -2.56
C SER A 123 -8.06 -9.10 -3.56
N TRP A 124 -7.02 -9.00 -4.40
CA TRP A 124 -6.61 -10.09 -5.29
C TRP A 124 -6.20 -11.36 -4.54
N GLU A 125 -5.55 -11.22 -3.38
CA GLU A 125 -5.19 -12.35 -2.50
C GLU A 125 -6.30 -12.70 -1.49
N GLY A 126 -7.48 -12.09 -1.61
CA GLY A 126 -8.64 -12.37 -0.77
C GLY A 126 -8.58 -11.78 0.64
N PHE A 127 -7.67 -10.85 0.90
CA PHE A 127 -7.59 -10.14 2.17
C PHE A 127 -8.55 -8.95 2.22
N LYS A 128 -9.15 -8.74 3.40
CA LYS A 128 -9.95 -7.56 3.74
C LYS A 128 -9.43 -7.03 5.06
N LEU A 129 -8.62 -5.99 5.00
CA LEU A 129 -8.05 -5.34 6.17
C LEU A 129 -8.89 -4.13 6.57
N SER A 130 -8.69 -3.65 7.79
CA SER A 130 -9.40 -2.52 8.35
C SER A 130 -8.96 -1.22 7.67
N TYR A 131 -9.88 -0.27 7.56
CA TYR A 131 -9.58 1.07 7.04
C TYR A 131 -8.45 1.75 7.83
N LYS A 132 -8.33 1.46 9.13
CA LYS A 132 -7.24 1.97 9.96
C LYS A 132 -5.89 1.46 9.46
N LEU A 133 -5.74 0.14 9.30
CA LEU A 133 -4.50 -0.45 8.80
C LEU A 133 -4.14 0.10 7.41
N ILE A 134 -5.12 0.18 6.50
CA ILE A 134 -4.90 0.74 5.15
C ILE A 134 -4.44 2.19 5.21
N ARG A 135 -5.08 3.03 6.02
CA ARG A 135 -4.69 4.44 6.19
C ARG A 135 -3.28 4.56 6.74
N ASP A 136 -2.96 3.79 7.78
CA ASP A 136 -1.64 3.82 8.41
C ASP A 136 -0.56 3.31 7.45
N GLU A 137 -0.92 2.38 6.56
CA GLU A 137 -0.05 1.88 5.49
C GLU A 137 0.15 2.88 4.34
N ILE A 138 -0.87 3.70 4.02
CA ILE A 138 -0.72 4.83 3.11
C ILE A 138 0.35 5.80 3.66
N ILE A 139 0.29 6.13 4.95
CA ILE A 139 1.27 7.03 5.59
C ILE A 139 2.70 6.47 5.47
N ARG A 140 2.91 5.18 5.80
CA ARG A 140 4.21 4.51 5.63
C ARG A 140 4.69 4.50 4.19
N THR A 141 3.77 4.40 3.24
CA THR A 141 4.10 4.42 1.81
C THR A 141 4.53 5.82 1.37
N LYS A 142 3.83 6.88 1.80
CA LYS A 142 4.24 8.28 1.55
C LYS A 142 5.65 8.55 2.08
N GLU A 143 5.91 8.13 3.31
CA GLU A 143 7.23 8.31 3.95
C GLU A 143 8.35 7.59 3.17
N ARG A 144 8.10 6.36 2.69
CA ARG A 144 9.07 5.63 1.86
C ARG A 144 9.27 6.28 0.51
N ASN A 145 8.20 6.76 -0.12
CA ASN A 145 8.28 7.45 -1.41
C ASN A 145 9.05 8.78 -1.30
N ASP A 146 8.87 9.53 -0.22
CA ASP A 146 9.63 10.75 0.05
C ASP A 146 11.13 10.45 0.17
N LEU A 147 11.48 9.38 0.88
CA LEU A 147 12.87 8.91 0.95
C LEU A 147 13.41 8.49 -0.42
N VAL A 148 12.64 7.76 -1.24
CA VAL A 148 13.03 7.44 -2.62
C VAL A 148 13.28 8.73 -3.40
N ALA A 149 12.35 9.68 -3.36
CA ALA A 149 12.44 10.96 -4.08
C ALA A 149 13.68 11.78 -3.70
N SER A 150 14.08 11.73 -2.42
CA SER A 150 15.26 12.44 -1.94
C SER A 150 16.59 11.86 -2.44
N VAL A 151 16.61 10.57 -2.81
CA VAL A 151 17.81 9.83 -3.22
C VAL A 151 17.82 9.53 -4.73
N GLU A 152 16.65 9.46 -5.37
CA GLU A 152 16.49 9.03 -6.75
C GLU A 152 17.01 10.06 -7.75
N LYS A 153 18.20 9.80 -8.29
CA LYS A 153 18.72 10.47 -9.50
C LYS A 153 19.00 9.46 -10.62
N THR A 154 19.07 8.18 -10.29
CA THR A 154 19.45 7.08 -11.19
C THR A 154 18.68 5.79 -10.91
N LYS A 155 18.58 4.92 -11.92
CA LYS A 155 18.00 3.56 -11.80
C LYS A 155 18.71 2.69 -10.74
N SER A 156 20.01 2.92 -10.52
CA SER A 156 20.79 2.20 -9.52
C SER A 156 20.36 2.57 -8.10
N GLU A 157 20.15 3.86 -7.84
CA GLU A 157 19.67 4.36 -6.54
C GLU A 157 18.23 3.88 -6.26
N PHE A 158 17.36 3.89 -7.26
CA PHE A 158 16.01 3.32 -7.12
C PHE A 158 16.06 1.83 -6.74
N THR A 159 16.89 1.05 -7.43
CA THR A 159 17.06 -0.38 -7.13
C THR A 159 17.60 -0.61 -5.72
N HIS A 160 18.59 0.19 -5.31
CA HIS A 160 19.15 0.18 -3.95
C HIS A 160 18.08 0.46 -2.89
N MET A 161 17.24 1.48 -3.10
CA MET A 161 16.13 1.80 -2.21
C MET A 161 15.10 0.67 -2.15
N MET A 162 14.75 0.05 -3.27
CA MET A 162 13.87 -1.12 -3.27
C MET A 162 14.45 -2.29 -2.47
N SER A 163 15.76 -2.53 -2.54
CA SER A 163 16.42 -3.56 -1.71
C SER A 163 16.34 -3.25 -0.21
N ILE A 164 16.45 -1.97 0.17
CA ILE A 164 16.26 -1.53 1.56
C ILE A 164 14.82 -1.80 2.03
N PHE A 165 13.81 -1.47 1.23
CA PHE A 165 12.41 -1.68 1.62
C PHE A 165 11.96 -3.14 1.55
N GLN A 166 12.60 -3.97 0.71
CA GLN A 166 12.45 -5.42 0.79
C GLN A 166 12.97 -5.93 2.15
N MET A 167 14.14 -5.46 2.59
CA MET A 167 14.69 -5.84 3.89
C MET A 167 13.82 -5.37 5.05
N GLU A 168 13.23 -4.16 4.98
CA GLU A 168 12.22 -3.68 5.94
C GLU A 168 11.01 -4.64 6.02
N ASN A 169 10.52 -5.10 4.87
CA ASN A 169 9.43 -6.07 4.80
C ASN A 169 9.81 -7.44 5.39
N ASP A 170 11.01 -7.95 5.09
CA ASP A 170 11.52 -9.20 5.65
C ASP A 170 11.61 -9.13 7.18
N LEU A 171 12.12 -8.02 7.72
CA LEU A 171 12.21 -7.80 9.17
C LEU A 171 10.83 -7.69 9.83
N THR A 172 9.85 -7.10 9.14
CA THR A 172 8.46 -7.06 9.62
C THR A 172 7.87 -8.46 9.74
N LYS A 173 8.08 -9.32 8.73
CA LYS A 173 7.65 -10.72 8.79
C LYS A 173 8.33 -11.48 9.91
N ASP A 174 9.64 -11.31 10.09
CA ASP A 174 10.36 -11.94 11.19
C ASP A 174 9.78 -11.57 12.55
N LEU A 175 9.44 -10.28 12.73
CA LEU A 175 8.83 -9.79 13.97
C LEU A 175 7.45 -10.42 14.17
N LEU A 176 6.58 -10.40 13.17
CA LEU A 176 5.25 -11.03 13.21
C LEU A 176 5.32 -12.53 13.50
N ASN A 177 6.24 -13.24 12.84
CA ASN A 177 6.44 -14.67 13.04
C ASN A 177 6.97 -15.01 14.42
N ASN A 178 7.73 -14.09 15.03
CA ASN A 178 8.15 -14.19 16.42
C ASN A 178 7.01 -13.86 17.39
N MET A 179 6.00 -13.09 17.00
CA MET A 179 4.84 -12.82 17.85
C MET A 179 3.89 -14.02 18.00
N ILE A 180 3.78 -14.88 16.99
CA ILE A 180 2.83 -15.99 16.99
C ILE A 180 3.03 -16.91 18.21
N GLY A 181 1.97 -17.09 19.01
CA GLY A 181 1.95 -18.00 20.17
C GLY A 181 2.64 -17.48 21.43
N LYS A 182 3.07 -16.21 21.45
CA LYS A 182 3.67 -15.60 22.65
C LYS A 182 2.60 -14.90 23.53
N PRO A 183 2.83 -14.84 24.86
CA PRO A 183 1.92 -14.13 25.76
C PRO A 183 2.03 -12.62 25.59
N TYR A 184 0.97 -11.89 25.95
CA TYR A 184 0.81 -10.46 25.67
C TYR A 184 1.93 -9.57 26.23
N ASP A 185 2.39 -9.83 27.45
CA ASP A 185 3.51 -9.12 28.09
C ASP A 185 4.81 -9.22 27.27
N VAL A 186 5.06 -10.40 26.70
CA VAL A 186 6.19 -10.61 25.79
C VAL A 186 5.95 -9.92 24.45
N LEU A 187 4.72 -9.92 23.93
CA LEU A 187 4.38 -9.21 22.69
C LEU A 187 4.54 -7.70 22.82
N GLU A 188 4.08 -7.13 23.92
CA GLU A 188 4.22 -5.70 24.22
C GLU A 188 5.69 -5.31 24.29
N THR A 189 6.51 -6.11 24.97
CA THR A 189 7.96 -5.91 25.02
C THR A 189 8.58 -6.01 23.62
N LEU A 190 8.23 -7.03 22.83
CA LEU A 190 8.79 -7.23 21.49
C LEU A 190 8.49 -6.07 20.52
N ILE A 191 7.30 -5.48 20.61
CA ILE A 191 6.86 -4.38 19.74
C ILE A 191 7.50 -3.05 20.18
N ASN A 192 7.63 -2.82 21.48
CA ASN A 192 8.14 -1.57 22.04
C ASN A 192 9.68 -1.53 22.17
N ASP A 193 10.37 -2.66 22.00
CA ASP A 193 11.84 -2.75 22.06
C ASP A 193 12.50 -2.21 20.77
N GLU A 194 12.45 -0.89 20.63
CA GLU A 194 12.97 -0.17 19.48
C GLU A 194 14.48 -0.37 19.31
N GLU A 195 15.24 -0.40 20.42
CA GLU A 195 16.70 -0.59 20.39
C GLU A 195 17.08 -1.91 19.72
N LYS A 196 16.37 -2.99 20.04
CA LYS A 196 16.59 -4.30 19.43
C LYS A 196 16.20 -4.33 17.96
N ILE A 197 15.13 -3.64 17.57
CA ILE A 197 14.73 -3.51 16.17
C ILE A 197 15.80 -2.71 15.40
N VAL A 198 16.27 -1.59 15.93
CA VAL A 198 17.36 -0.78 15.35
C VAL A 198 18.64 -1.60 15.21
N LYS A 199 19.00 -2.37 16.22
CA LYS A 199 20.16 -3.28 16.16
C LYS A 199 20.01 -4.27 15.02
N LYS A 200 18.85 -4.92 14.89
CA LYS A 200 18.59 -5.89 13.82
C LYS A 200 18.60 -5.26 12.42
N ILE A 201 18.10 -4.04 12.27
CA ILE A 201 18.19 -3.27 11.02
C ILE A 201 19.66 -3.03 10.65
N LYS A 202 20.49 -2.57 11.59
CA LYS A 202 21.92 -2.31 11.34
C LYS A 202 22.67 -3.57 10.94
N GLU A 203 22.38 -4.70 11.59
CA GLU A 203 22.95 -6.01 11.26
C GLU A 203 22.57 -6.45 9.83
N GLU A 204 21.30 -6.34 9.44
CA GLU A 204 20.85 -6.70 8.09
C GLU A 204 21.35 -5.73 7.01
N LEU A 205 21.45 -4.42 7.30
CA LEU A 205 22.08 -3.45 6.39
C LEU A 205 23.54 -3.83 6.12
N GLN A 206 24.31 -4.13 7.17
CA GLN A 206 25.70 -4.55 7.05
C GLN A 206 25.83 -5.87 6.26
N LYS A 207 25.00 -6.86 6.59
CA LYS A 207 25.00 -8.18 5.91
C LYS A 207 24.67 -8.08 4.42
N ARG A 208 23.77 -7.18 4.04
CA ARG A 208 23.36 -6.97 2.64
C ARG A 208 24.20 -5.92 1.90
N ASN A 209 25.21 -5.34 2.55
CA ASN A 209 26.01 -4.24 2.04
C ASN A 209 25.15 -3.04 1.58
N LEU A 210 24.13 -2.71 2.36
CA LEU A 210 23.21 -1.59 2.14
C LEU A 210 23.57 -0.45 3.10
N ASN A 211 23.42 0.79 2.64
CA ASN A 211 23.62 1.97 3.47
C ASN A 211 22.32 2.77 3.60
N LEU A 212 22.01 3.18 4.83
CA LEU A 212 20.87 4.02 5.17
C LEU A 212 21.29 5.02 6.26
N PRO A 213 21.03 6.33 6.09
CA PRO A 213 21.43 7.31 7.10
C PRO A 213 20.76 7.05 8.47
N PRO A 214 21.44 7.36 9.60
CA PRO A 214 20.97 6.99 10.94
C PRO A 214 19.56 7.48 11.31
N ASN A 215 19.18 8.68 10.85
CA ASN A 215 17.83 9.24 11.04
C ASN A 215 16.75 8.35 10.39
N HIS A 216 17.02 7.78 9.22
CA HIS A 216 16.08 6.89 8.52
C HIS A 216 16.04 5.47 9.10
N ILE A 217 17.08 5.04 9.83
CA ILE A 217 17.07 3.76 10.57
C ILE A 217 16.02 3.80 11.68
N HIS A 218 15.98 4.89 12.46
CA HIS A 218 14.99 5.06 13.52
C HIS A 218 13.55 5.07 12.96
N ARG A 219 13.33 5.84 11.88
CA ARG A 219 12.05 5.84 11.16
C ARG A 219 11.65 4.45 10.66
N MET A 220 12.59 3.67 10.11
CA MET A 220 12.34 2.30 9.70
C MET A 220 11.95 1.39 10.88
N ALA A 221 12.57 1.55 12.04
CA ALA A 221 12.21 0.79 13.23
C ALA A 221 10.75 1.04 13.65
N LEU A 222 10.30 2.30 13.63
CA LEU A 222 8.91 2.67 13.90
C LEU A 222 7.96 2.04 12.88
N ARG A 223 8.30 2.08 11.58
CA ARG A 223 7.47 1.45 10.53
C ARG A 223 7.37 -0.06 10.69
N ILE A 224 8.48 -0.75 10.97
CA ILE A 224 8.50 -2.21 11.21
C ILE A 224 7.65 -2.57 12.42
N SER A 225 7.90 -1.92 13.57
CA SER A 225 7.16 -2.16 14.81
C SER A 225 5.67 -1.92 14.62
N ARG A 226 5.29 -0.82 13.95
CA ARG A 226 3.86 -0.49 13.77
C ARG A 226 3.13 -1.29 12.74
N ARG A 227 3.78 -1.64 11.64
CA ARG A 227 3.17 -2.56 10.69
C ARG A 227 2.95 -3.93 11.34
N ALA A 228 3.92 -4.43 12.12
CA ALA A 228 3.76 -5.68 12.87
C ALA A 228 2.66 -5.59 13.93
N HIS A 229 2.56 -4.47 14.65
CA HIS A 229 1.48 -4.22 15.59
C HIS A 229 0.11 -4.24 14.89
N ASP A 230 -0.08 -3.50 13.80
CA ASP A 230 -1.38 -3.36 13.17
C ASP A 230 -1.85 -4.68 12.55
N ILE A 231 -0.96 -5.38 11.85
CA ILE A 231 -1.25 -6.72 11.32
C ILE A 231 -1.50 -7.70 12.47
N GLY A 232 -0.68 -7.68 13.53
CA GLY A 232 -0.86 -8.56 14.68
C GLY A 232 -2.19 -8.35 15.40
N TYR A 233 -2.66 -7.10 15.50
CA TYR A 233 -3.96 -6.78 16.10
C TYR A 233 -5.12 -7.18 15.19
N GLU A 234 -5.00 -6.91 13.89
CA GLU A 234 -5.99 -7.29 12.88
C GLU A 234 -6.13 -8.81 12.76
N GLU A 235 -5.03 -9.55 12.82
CA GLU A 235 -4.98 -11.01 12.70
C GLU A 235 -5.16 -11.72 14.05
N GLY A 236 -5.53 -11.00 15.12
CA GLY A 236 -5.84 -11.60 16.42
C GLY A 236 -4.64 -12.22 17.16
N ILE A 237 -3.41 -11.91 16.75
CA ILE A 237 -2.17 -12.25 17.46
C ILE A 237 -2.03 -11.37 18.71
N LEU A 238 -2.43 -10.09 18.61
CA LEU A 238 -2.48 -9.16 19.73
C LEU A 238 -3.90 -9.02 20.28
N ASP A 239 -4.06 -9.34 21.56
CA ASP A 239 -5.36 -9.24 22.23
C ASP A 239 -5.76 -7.80 22.57
N LYS A 240 -4.77 -6.90 22.76
CA LYS A 240 -4.97 -5.50 23.12
C LYS A 240 -4.17 -4.60 22.18
N TYR A 241 -4.75 -3.43 21.92
CA TYR A 241 -4.11 -2.38 21.15
C TYR A 241 -3.02 -1.71 21.99
N ILE A 242 -1.81 -1.59 21.46
CA ILE A 242 -0.68 -0.88 22.08
C ILE A 242 -0.65 0.55 21.51
N PRO A 243 -0.77 1.59 22.33
CA PRO A 243 -0.78 2.99 21.87
C PRO A 243 0.44 3.34 21.02
N GLU A 244 0.26 4.12 19.95
CA GLU A 244 1.32 4.65 19.08
C GLU A 244 2.40 5.40 19.89
N PRO A 245 3.72 5.26 19.59
CA PRO A 245 4.74 6.03 20.25
C PRO A 245 4.63 7.46 19.75
N GLN A 246 5.19 8.39 20.49
CA GLN A 246 5.28 9.76 20.04
C GLN A 246 6.01 9.84 18.69
N ASP A 247 5.53 10.69 17.80
CA ASP A 247 6.11 10.94 16.47
C ASP A 247 6.15 9.74 15.51
N CYS A 248 5.36 8.69 15.79
CA CYS A 248 5.25 7.51 14.93
C CYS A 248 5.00 7.85 13.46
N TYR A 249 4.03 8.73 13.23
CA TYR A 249 3.63 9.21 11.92
C TYR A 249 3.88 10.72 11.90
N LEU A 250 4.72 11.17 10.97
CA LEU A 250 5.00 12.60 10.79
C LEU A 250 3.73 13.29 10.25
N GLU A 251 3.42 14.46 10.78
CA GLU A 251 2.19 15.22 10.44
C GLU A 251 2.08 15.50 8.93
N GLU A 252 3.21 15.71 8.25
CA GLU A 252 3.29 15.95 6.81
C GLU A 252 2.75 14.79 5.95
N PHE A 253 2.70 13.56 6.49
CA PHE A 253 2.19 12.39 5.79
C PHE A 253 0.76 12.00 6.19
N LYS A 254 0.19 12.61 7.25
CA LYS A 254 -1.16 12.30 7.75
C LYS A 254 -2.28 12.86 6.86
N ASN A 255 -2.01 13.92 6.11
CA ASN A 255 -2.97 14.60 5.22
C ASN A 255 -2.91 14.04 3.80
#